data_AF-K8GIM9-F1
#
_entry.id   AF-K8GIM9-F1
#
_cell.length_a   1.000
_cell.length_b   1.000
_cell.length_c   1.000
_cell.angle_alpha   90.00
_cell.angle_beta   90.00
_cell.angle_gamma   90.00
#
_symmetry.space_group_name_H-M   'P 1'
#
loop_
_entity.id
_entity.type
_entity.pdbx_description
1 polymer ?
#
loop_
_entity_poly.entity_id
_entity_poly.type
_entity_poly.pdbx_seq_one_letter_code
_entity_poly.pdbx_strand_id
1 'polypeptide(L)'
;MSAFVGTRTVASAEELRSLIQQFQGEKSCFFLRWPHKVSGFCKTLPDDFPSPEGQMFDSQKELRWKRQGKGYSVLLLSASEVYDDFEPVGKAWDIHVQDAHIYPKTETRFPKGINDQQINIGQCFFADPQTATVHFVALVAK
;
A
#
# COMPACT_ATOMS: atom_id res chain seq x y z
N MET A 1 -13.53 -6.70 14.92
CA MET A 1 -12.18 -6.85 14.32
C MET A 1 -11.50 -5.50 14.49
N SER A 2 -10.33 -5.45 15.10
CA SER A 2 -9.58 -4.20 15.30
C SER A 2 -8.60 -4.03 14.15
N ALA A 3 -8.79 -2.98 13.36
CA ALA A 3 -7.83 -2.62 12.32
C ALA A 3 -6.51 -2.12 12.94
N PHE A 4 -5.42 -2.30 12.22
CA PHE A 4 -4.07 -2.01 12.66
C PHE A 4 -3.38 -1.07 11.69
N VAL A 5 -2.71 -0.07 12.24
CA VAL A 5 -1.77 0.78 11.52
C VAL A 5 -0.45 0.73 12.26
N GLY A 6 0.63 0.40 11.56
CA GLY A 6 1.95 0.26 12.16
C GLY A 6 3.05 0.83 11.27
N THR A 7 4.13 1.29 11.89
CA THR A 7 5.29 1.83 11.18
C THR A 7 6.56 1.06 11.56
N ARG A 8 7.49 0.96 10.62
CA ARG A 8 8.81 0.38 10.83
C ARG A 8 9.81 1.03 9.88
N THR A 9 11.07 1.08 10.25
CA THR A 9 12.17 1.39 9.32
C THR A 9 12.95 0.14 8.97
N VAL A 10 13.39 0.03 7.71
CA VAL A 10 14.31 -0.99 7.23
C VAL A 10 15.57 -0.33 6.68
N ALA A 11 16.73 -0.94 6.89
CA ALA A 11 18.02 -0.31 6.62
C ALA A 11 18.44 -0.39 5.14
N SER A 12 17.88 -1.33 4.37
CA SER A 12 18.28 -1.57 2.98
C SER A 12 17.14 -2.03 2.07
N ALA A 13 17.45 -2.15 0.78
CA ALA A 13 16.54 -2.68 -0.23
C ALA A 13 16.29 -4.19 -0.06
N GLU A 14 17.30 -4.92 0.41
CA GLU A 14 17.24 -6.35 0.68
C GLU A 14 16.31 -6.62 1.87
N GLU A 15 16.41 -5.85 2.94
CA GLU A 15 15.49 -5.94 4.08
C GLU A 15 14.04 -5.61 3.66
N LEU A 16 13.86 -4.57 2.83
CA LEU A 16 12.53 -4.25 2.29
C LEU A 16 11.98 -5.40 1.45
N ARG A 17 12.81 -6.04 0.62
CA ARG A 17 12.41 -7.19 -0.20
C ARG A 17 11.98 -8.37 0.68
N SER A 18 12.76 -8.71 1.70
CA SER A 18 12.41 -9.77 2.65
C SER A 18 11.09 -9.47 3.37
N LEU A 19 10.88 -8.21 3.79
CA LEU A 19 9.63 -7.79 4.40
C LEU A 19 8.46 -7.91 3.43
N ILE A 20 8.60 -7.47 2.18
CA ILE A 20 7.55 -7.63 1.16
C ILE A 20 7.23 -9.11 0.95
N GLN A 21 8.23 -9.99 0.88
CA GLN A 21 8.04 -11.44 0.69
C GLN A 21 7.28 -12.09 1.85
N GLN A 22 7.51 -11.64 3.09
CA GLN A 22 6.78 -12.12 4.27
C GLN A 22 5.28 -11.80 4.18
N PHE A 23 4.93 -10.64 3.64
CA PHE A 23 3.54 -10.17 3.58
C PHE A 23 2.82 -10.49 2.27
N GLN A 24 3.57 -10.83 1.22
CA GLN A 24 3.06 -11.15 -0.10
C GLN A 24 2.26 -12.47 -0.05
N GLY A 25 1.07 -12.45 -0.64
CA GLY A 25 0.27 -13.63 -0.95
C GLY A 25 -0.01 -13.76 -2.45
N GLU A 26 -0.78 -14.78 -2.82
CA GLU A 26 -1.14 -15.07 -4.22
C GLU A 26 -1.90 -13.91 -4.90
N LYS A 27 -2.71 -13.18 -4.12
CA LYS A 27 -3.55 -12.08 -4.61
C LYS A 27 -2.91 -10.69 -4.45
N SER A 28 -1.66 -10.63 -4.02
CA SER A 28 -0.97 -9.35 -3.84
C SER A 28 -0.83 -8.61 -5.17
N CYS A 29 -1.00 -7.30 -5.09
CA CYS A 29 -0.81 -6.35 -6.17
C CYS A 29 0.25 -5.35 -5.75
N PHE A 30 0.99 -4.82 -6.71
CA PHE A 30 2.09 -3.89 -6.52
C PHE A 30 1.85 -2.62 -7.32
N PHE A 31 2.28 -1.50 -6.76
CA PHE A 31 2.30 -0.21 -7.45
C PHE A 31 3.53 0.59 -7.01
N LEU A 32 4.52 0.69 -7.90
CA LEU A 32 5.80 1.34 -7.64
C LEU A 32 5.84 2.73 -8.30
N ARG A 33 6.50 3.68 -7.65
CA ARG A 33 6.53 5.09 -8.01
C ARG A 33 7.95 5.64 -7.99
N TRP A 34 8.30 6.34 -9.07
CA TRP A 34 9.53 7.13 -9.23
C TRP A 34 9.16 8.57 -9.58
N PRO A 35 10.09 9.53 -9.45
CA PRO A 35 9.83 10.92 -9.82
C PRO A 35 9.37 11.12 -11.28
N HIS A 36 9.72 10.21 -12.18
CA HIS A 36 9.48 10.34 -13.62
C HIS A 36 8.56 9.26 -14.20
N LYS A 37 8.11 8.27 -13.42
CA LYS A 37 7.28 7.17 -13.89
C LYS A 37 6.57 6.42 -12.76
N VAL A 38 5.58 5.61 -13.12
CA VAL A 38 4.96 4.59 -12.25
C VAL A 38 5.01 3.23 -12.95
N SER A 39 4.99 2.14 -12.20
CA SER A 39 4.93 0.79 -12.78
C SER A 39 3.58 0.46 -13.41
N GLY A 40 2.52 1.18 -13.01
CA GLY A 40 1.16 0.68 -13.13
C GLY A 40 0.88 -0.39 -12.08
N PHE A 41 -0.28 -1.03 -12.15
CA PHE A 41 -0.65 -2.12 -11.27
C PHE A 41 -0.03 -3.44 -11.76
N CYS A 42 0.70 -4.13 -10.88
CA CYS A 42 1.41 -5.37 -11.21
C CYS A 42 1.02 -6.49 -10.24
N LYS A 43 0.91 -7.74 -10.72
CA LYS A 43 0.70 -8.92 -9.86
C LYS A 43 1.98 -9.48 -9.23
N THR A 44 3.12 -9.13 -9.81
CA THR A 44 4.45 -9.52 -9.32
C THR A 44 5.27 -8.27 -9.02
N LEU A 45 6.25 -8.41 -8.12
CA LEU A 45 7.18 -7.34 -7.82
C LEU A 45 8.01 -7.03 -9.09
N PRO A 46 7.99 -5.79 -9.61
CA PRO A 46 8.72 -5.44 -10.83
C PRO A 46 10.25 -5.58 -10.69
N ASP A 47 10.93 -5.87 -11.80
CA ASP A 47 12.39 -6.07 -11.84
C ASP A 47 13.19 -4.80 -11.51
N ASP A 48 12.59 -3.62 -11.74
CA ASP A 48 13.20 -2.32 -11.43
C ASP A 48 13.06 -1.91 -9.95
N PHE A 49 12.65 -2.84 -9.08
CA PHE A 49 12.67 -2.69 -7.64
C PHE A 49 14.11 -2.56 -7.07
N PRO A 50 14.33 -1.71 -6.05
CA PRO A 50 13.34 -0.90 -5.35
C PRO A 50 13.07 0.45 -6.00
N SER A 51 11.80 0.84 -5.98
CA SER A 51 11.40 2.23 -6.25
C SER A 51 11.59 3.11 -5.00
N PRO A 52 11.78 4.44 -5.17
CA PRO A 52 11.80 5.38 -4.05
C PRO A 52 10.53 5.35 -3.21
N GLU A 53 9.37 5.15 -3.84
CA GLU A 53 8.10 4.95 -3.16
C GLU A 53 7.35 3.80 -3.80
N GLY A 54 6.56 3.08 -3.03
CA GLY A 54 5.73 2.02 -3.57
C GLY A 54 4.79 1.44 -2.53
N GLN A 55 3.94 0.55 -3.01
CA GLN A 55 3.09 -0.24 -2.14
C GLN A 55 2.85 -1.63 -2.71
N MET A 56 2.60 -2.56 -1.81
CA MET A 56 2.06 -3.88 -2.05
C MET A 56 0.76 -3.98 -1.25
N PHE A 57 -0.29 -4.49 -1.86
CA PHE A 57 -1.59 -4.58 -1.22
C PHE A 57 -2.37 -5.81 -1.67
N ASP A 58 -3.25 -6.31 -0.82
CA ASP A 58 -4.22 -7.36 -1.13
C ASP A 58 -5.60 -6.98 -0.59
N SER A 59 -6.51 -7.93 -0.39
CA SER A 59 -7.86 -7.65 0.11
C SER A 59 -7.91 -7.31 1.60
N GLN A 60 -6.82 -7.46 2.34
CA GLN A 60 -6.76 -7.33 3.80
C GLN A 60 -5.77 -6.28 4.27
N LYS A 61 -4.68 -6.06 3.53
CA LYS A 61 -3.59 -5.18 3.97
C LYS A 61 -2.90 -4.44 2.83
N GLU A 62 -2.32 -3.30 3.17
CA GLU A 62 -1.38 -2.55 2.36
C GLU A 62 -0.07 -2.35 3.13
N LEU A 63 1.04 -2.71 2.51
CA LEU A 63 2.39 -2.36 2.92
C LEU A 63 2.91 -1.27 1.99
N ARG A 64 3.11 -0.06 2.50
CA ARG A 64 3.59 1.12 1.77
C ARG A 64 4.99 1.48 2.23
N TRP A 65 5.90 1.76 1.31
CA TRP A 65 7.26 2.18 1.63
C TRP A 65 7.63 3.51 0.97
N LYS A 66 8.54 4.21 1.62
CA LYS A 66 9.18 5.44 1.12
C LYS A 66 10.65 5.46 1.53
N ARG A 67 11.53 5.76 0.59
CA ARG A 67 12.98 5.85 0.83
C ARG A 67 13.28 6.99 1.80
N GLN A 68 14.07 6.69 2.83
CA GLN A 68 14.51 7.63 3.86
C GLN A 68 16.00 7.45 4.11
N GLY A 69 16.82 8.37 3.62
CA GLY A 69 18.28 8.26 3.67
C GLY A 69 18.78 7.01 2.92
N LYS A 70 19.48 6.13 3.66
CA LYS A 70 19.99 4.85 3.12
C LYS A 70 18.94 3.72 3.13
N GLY A 71 17.88 3.85 3.92
CA GLY A 71 16.85 2.83 4.11
C GLY A 71 15.47 3.27 3.63
N TYR A 72 14.44 2.67 4.23
CA TYR A 72 13.03 2.95 3.93
C TYR A 72 12.22 3.07 5.21
N SER A 73 11.30 4.03 5.25
CA SER A 73 10.16 4.02 6.17
C SER A 73 9.06 3.16 5.55
N VAL A 74 8.45 2.31 6.35
CA VAL A 74 7.41 1.37 5.95
C VAL A 74 6.18 1.58 6.83
N LEU A 75 5.02 1.72 6.20
CA LEU A 75 3.71 1.82 6.83
C LEU A 75 2.91 0.57 6.47
N LEU A 76 2.35 -0.08 7.48
CA LEU A 76 1.44 -1.21 7.33
C LEU A 76 0.03 -0.77 7.72
N LEU A 77 -0.93 -1.02 6.84
CA LEU A 77 -2.36 -0.79 7.04
C LEU A 77 -3.05 -2.16 6.93
N SER A 78 -3.64 -2.68 8.00
CA SER A 78 -4.28 -4.02 8.03
C SER A 78 -5.69 -3.96 8.62
N ALA A 79 -6.62 -4.70 8.03
CA ALA A 79 -8.01 -4.73 8.47
C ALA A 79 -8.28 -5.64 9.71
N SER A 80 -7.37 -6.56 10.04
CA SER A 80 -7.70 -7.66 10.98
C SER A 80 -6.56 -8.13 11.88
N GLU A 81 -5.31 -7.77 11.60
CA GLU A 81 -4.14 -8.35 12.28
C GLU A 81 -3.22 -7.30 12.88
N VAL A 82 -2.76 -7.55 14.10
CA VAL A 82 -1.68 -6.80 14.78
C VAL A 82 -0.35 -7.46 14.45
N TYR A 83 0.67 -6.65 14.20
CA TYR A 83 2.01 -7.13 13.86
C TYR A 83 3.03 -6.57 14.85
N ASP A 84 3.57 -7.44 15.71
CA ASP A 84 4.49 -7.05 16.80
C ASP A 84 5.81 -6.43 16.30
N ASP A 85 6.20 -6.75 15.06
CA ASP A 85 7.39 -6.19 14.41
C ASP A 85 7.21 -4.74 13.95
N PHE A 86 6.02 -4.15 14.12
CA PHE A 86 5.71 -2.76 13.76
C PHE A 86 5.35 -1.97 15.01
N GLU A 87 5.86 -0.73 15.07
CA GLU A 87 5.44 0.23 16.07
C GLU A 87 4.00 0.68 15.77
N PRO A 88 3.02 0.45 16.67
CA PRO A 88 1.63 0.81 16.43
C PRO A 88 1.46 2.32 16.33
N VAL A 89 0.64 2.77 15.39
CA VAL A 89 0.23 4.16 15.21
C VAL A 89 -1.24 4.30 15.61
N GLY A 90 -1.51 5.22 16.53
CA GLY A 90 -2.86 5.40 17.08
C GLY A 90 -3.23 4.31 18.09
N LYS A 91 -4.51 4.30 18.52
CA LYS A 91 -5.01 3.37 19.55
C LYS A 91 -6.19 2.51 19.09
N ALA A 92 -7.02 3.02 18.20
CA ALA A 92 -8.17 2.33 17.62
C ALA A 92 -8.48 2.93 16.24
N TRP A 93 -8.89 2.08 15.31
CA TRP A 93 -9.21 2.48 13.94
C TRP A 93 -10.55 1.89 13.53
N ASP A 94 -11.46 2.76 13.10
CA ASP A 94 -12.66 2.34 12.38
C ASP A 94 -12.32 2.23 10.89
N ILE A 95 -12.68 1.11 10.28
CA ILE A 95 -12.43 0.87 8.85
C ILE A 95 -13.69 0.92 8.02
N HIS A 96 -13.59 1.57 6.86
CA HIS A 96 -14.66 1.65 5.88
C HIS A 96 -14.09 1.32 4.51
N VAL A 97 -14.64 0.30 3.86
CA VAL A 97 -14.21 -0.13 2.52
C VAL A 97 -15.17 0.42 1.47
N GLN A 98 -14.64 1.03 0.42
CA GLN A 98 -15.40 1.55 -0.71
C GLN A 98 -14.80 1.06 -2.04
N ASP A 99 -15.61 1.02 -3.09
CA ASP A 99 -15.13 0.82 -4.46
C ASP A 99 -14.24 1.99 -4.89
N ALA A 100 -13.16 1.68 -5.60
CA ALA A 100 -12.30 2.69 -6.20
C ALA A 100 -12.43 2.62 -7.71
N HIS A 101 -12.64 3.79 -8.33
CA HIS A 101 -12.76 3.89 -9.78
C HIS A 101 -11.40 4.20 -10.40
N ILE A 102 -10.95 3.33 -11.30
CA ILE A 102 -9.80 3.60 -12.16
C ILE A 102 -10.29 4.48 -13.31
N TYR A 103 -9.50 5.49 -13.67
CA TYR A 103 -9.81 6.32 -14.83
C TYR A 103 -9.85 5.49 -16.12
N PRO A 104 -10.78 5.80 -17.04
CA PRO A 104 -10.84 5.10 -18.31
C PRO A 104 -9.55 5.31 -19.12
N LYS A 105 -9.22 4.37 -20.01
CA LYS A 105 -8.03 4.49 -20.88
C LYS A 105 -8.05 5.72 -21.79
N THR A 106 -9.21 6.31 -22.01
CA THR A 106 -9.43 7.55 -22.76
C THR A 106 -9.12 8.81 -21.94
N GLU A 107 -8.79 8.68 -20.65
CA GLU A 107 -8.43 9.79 -19.79
C GLU A 107 -7.13 10.46 -20.24
N THR A 108 -7.17 11.79 -20.43
CA THR A 108 -6.05 12.57 -20.97
C THR A 108 -5.26 13.31 -19.89
N ARG A 109 -5.76 13.38 -18.65
CA ARG A 109 -5.04 13.97 -17.51
C ARG A 109 -3.71 13.27 -17.19
N PHE A 110 -3.54 12.01 -17.60
CA PHE A 110 -2.30 11.26 -17.43
C PHE A 110 -1.61 11.07 -18.78
N PRO A 111 -0.41 11.67 -19.01
CA PRO A 111 0.25 11.65 -20.32
C PRO A 111 0.53 10.27 -20.91
N LYS A 112 0.61 9.23 -20.08
CA LYS A 112 0.86 7.84 -20.49
C LYS A 112 -0.25 6.87 -20.06
N GLY A 113 -1.38 7.37 -19.57
CA GLY A 113 -2.38 6.56 -18.88
C GLY A 113 -1.80 5.81 -17.67
N ILE A 114 -2.60 4.89 -17.12
CA ILE A 114 -2.14 3.94 -16.10
C ILE A 114 -2.43 2.54 -16.64
N ASN A 115 -1.43 1.66 -16.63
CA ASN A 115 -1.66 0.24 -16.89
C ASN A 115 -2.38 -0.36 -15.68
N ASP A 116 -3.63 -0.76 -15.88
CA ASP A 116 -4.53 -1.22 -14.83
C ASP A 116 -4.55 -2.74 -14.66
N GLN A 117 -3.98 -3.51 -15.61
CA GLN A 117 -4.07 -4.98 -15.68
C GLN A 117 -5.46 -5.55 -15.34
N GLN A 118 -6.53 -4.76 -15.55
CA GLN A 118 -7.91 -5.07 -15.11
C GLN A 118 -8.04 -5.49 -13.63
N ILE A 119 -7.22 -4.92 -12.74
CA ILE A 119 -7.33 -5.19 -11.31
C ILE A 119 -8.55 -4.46 -10.75
N ASN A 120 -9.45 -5.20 -10.12
CA ASN A 120 -10.54 -4.62 -9.34
C ASN A 120 -9.98 -4.11 -8.00
N ILE A 121 -10.12 -2.82 -7.75
CA ILE A 121 -9.55 -2.17 -6.56
C ILE A 121 -10.61 -1.43 -5.76
N GLY A 122 -10.41 -1.42 -4.45
CA GLY A 122 -11.13 -0.59 -3.50
C GLY A 122 -10.19 0.31 -2.72
N GLN A 123 -10.80 1.11 -1.85
CA GLN A 123 -10.13 1.88 -0.82
C GLN A 123 -10.62 1.44 0.55
N CYS A 124 -9.72 1.29 1.51
CA CYS A 124 -10.03 1.09 2.92
C CYS A 124 -9.58 2.33 3.70
N PHE A 125 -10.54 3.06 4.26
CA PHE A 125 -10.30 4.24 5.07
C PHE A 125 -10.08 3.83 6.53
N PHE A 126 -9.04 4.35 7.16
CA PHE A 126 -8.76 4.19 8.59
C PHE A 126 -9.06 5.52 9.28
N ALA A 127 -10.15 5.54 10.03
CA ALA A 127 -10.67 6.72 10.69
C ALA A 127 -10.51 6.65 12.21
N ASP A 128 -10.28 7.80 12.82
CA ASP A 128 -10.33 7.96 14.27
C ASP A 128 -11.80 7.82 14.74
N PRO A 129 -12.11 6.88 15.66
CA PRO A 129 -13.49 6.61 16.06
C PRO A 129 -14.17 7.77 16.81
N GLN A 130 -13.41 8.69 17.41
CA GLN A 130 -13.96 9.79 18.21
C GLN A 130 -14.28 11.01 17.35
N THR A 131 -13.45 11.27 16.34
CA THR A 131 -13.53 12.47 15.50
C THR A 131 -14.07 12.20 14.10
N ALA A 132 -14.20 10.92 13.71
CA ALA A 132 -14.49 10.46 12.35
C ALA A 132 -13.48 10.96 11.29
N THR A 133 -12.31 11.44 11.72
CA THR A 133 -11.26 11.94 10.82
C THR A 133 -10.57 10.77 10.15
N VAL A 134 -10.51 10.77 8.81
CA VAL A 134 -9.72 9.80 8.05
C VAL A 134 -8.25 10.20 8.13
N HIS A 135 -7.42 9.34 8.71
CA HIS A 135 -5.97 9.55 8.80
C HIS A 135 -5.21 8.81 7.71
N PHE A 136 -5.68 7.61 7.34
CA PHE A 136 -5.03 6.78 6.34
C PHE A 136 -6.03 6.20 5.35
N VAL A 137 -5.56 5.97 4.13
CA VAL A 137 -6.30 5.29 3.07
C VAL A 137 -5.39 4.24 2.47
N ALA A 138 -5.82 2.98 2.50
CA ALA A 138 -5.18 1.87 1.82
C ALA A 138 -5.91 1.54 0.52
N LEU A 139 -5.18 1.07 -0.49
CA LEU A 139 -5.76 0.32 -1.59
C LEU A 139 -6.02 -1.11 -1.13
N VAL A 140 -7.10 -1.69 -1.62
CA VAL A 140 -7.41 -3.11 -1.43
C VAL A 140 -7.75 -3.76 -2.76
N ALA A 141 -7.30 -5.00 -2.96
CA ALA A 141 -7.71 -5.79 -4.11
C ALA A 141 -9.08 -6.43 -3.83
N LYS A 142 -10.00 -6.37 -4.79
CA LYS A 142 -11.34 -6.98 -4.70
C LYS A 142 -11.45 -8.25 -5.53
#